data_AF-T0HGM8-F1
#
_entry.id   AF-T0HGM8-F1
#
_cell.length_a   1.000
_cell.length_b   1.000
_cell.length_c   1.000
_cell.angle_alpha   90.00
_cell.angle_beta   90.00
_cell.angle_gamma   90.00
#
_symmetry.space_group_name_H-M   'P 1'
#
loop_
_entity.id
_entity.type
_entity.pdbx_description
1 polymer ?
#
loop_
_entity_poly.entity_id
_entity_poly.type
_entity_poly.pdbx_seq_one_letter_code
_entity_poly.pdbx_strand_id
1 'polypeptide(L)'
;MANELHDYLNLITFVREQTLHLGYDGFWEWMATIDDDFREAIISVMQDPAFTLEEHQTMPMDRWRILFFRMGRGAGKTHAAAANTNLLAKYLYPGGYGILVGPTVQHVRETMIEGKSGLIATAPADCIPEYRPLICPHRVDRLVC
;
A
#
# COMPACT_ATOMS: atom_id res chain seq x y z
N MET A 1 -0.78 -1.26 -16.75
CA MET A 1 -0.03 -0.35 -15.84
C MET A 1 -0.96 0.64 -15.13
N ALA A 2 -1.34 1.80 -15.69
CA ALA A 2 -2.28 2.69 -15.00
C ALA A 2 -3.69 2.07 -14.82
N ASN A 3 -4.18 1.34 -15.84
CA ASN A 3 -5.50 0.70 -15.78
C ASN A 3 -5.60 -0.31 -14.64
N GLU A 4 -4.59 -1.18 -14.48
CA GLU A 4 -4.56 -2.19 -13.41
C GLU A 4 -4.57 -1.58 -12.01
N LEU A 5 -3.81 -0.51 -11.76
CA LEU A 5 -3.87 0.19 -10.47
C LEU A 5 -5.25 0.80 -10.21
N HIS A 6 -5.88 1.37 -11.23
CA HIS A 6 -7.22 1.94 -11.09
C HIS A 6 -8.26 0.84 -10.82
N ASP A 7 -8.20 -0.26 -11.56
CA ASP A 7 -9.07 -1.42 -11.39
C ASP A 7 -8.93 -1.97 -9.95
N TYR A 8 -7.70 -2.05 -9.44
CA TYR A 8 -7.43 -2.48 -8.07
C TYR A 8 -7.99 -1.53 -7.00
N LEU A 9 -7.79 -0.21 -7.16
CA LEU A 9 -8.33 0.80 -6.26
C LEU A 9 -9.87 0.87 -6.30
N ASN A 10 -10.46 0.64 -7.48
CA ASN A 10 -11.90 0.50 -7.64
C ASN A 10 -12.42 -0.74 -6.90
N LEU A 11 -11.68 -1.86 -6.95
CA LEU A 11 -12.04 -3.07 -6.20
C LEU A 11 -11.96 -2.84 -4.68
N ILE A 12 -10.92 -2.15 -4.18
CA ILE A 12 -10.85 -1.72 -2.76
C ILE A 12 -12.09 -0.92 -2.38
N THR A 13 -12.43 0.10 -3.18
CA THR A 13 -13.58 0.97 -2.92
C THR A 13 -14.88 0.16 -2.91
N PHE A 14 -15.10 -0.67 -3.93
CA PHE A 14 -16.27 -1.53 -4.04
C PHE A 14 -16.41 -2.45 -2.82
N VAL A 15 -15.37 -3.16 -2.42
CA VAL A 15 -15.42 -4.09 -1.29
C VAL A 15 -15.71 -3.34 0.01
N ARG A 16 -15.09 -2.17 0.24
CA ARG A 16 -15.39 -1.33 1.42
C ARG A 16 -16.86 -0.91 1.47
N GLU A 17 -17.41 -0.47 0.34
CA GLU A 17 -18.82 -0.10 0.21
C GLU A 17 -19.74 -1.30 0.45
N GLN A 18 -19.41 -2.47 -0.09
CA GLN A 18 -20.18 -3.70 0.14
C GLN A 18 -20.18 -4.10 1.61
N THR A 19 -19.02 -4.09 2.28
CA THR A 19 -18.92 -4.41 3.71
C THR A 19 -19.75 -3.45 4.57
N LEU A 20 -19.78 -2.16 4.22
CA LEU A 20 -20.59 -1.15 4.92
C LEU A 20 -22.08 -1.31 4.63
N HIS A 21 -22.45 -1.64 3.39
CA HIS A 21 -23.85 -1.74 2.97
C HIS A 21 -24.55 -2.99 3.51
N LEU A 22 -23.87 -4.14 3.46
CA LEU A 22 -24.45 -5.44 3.83
C LEU A 22 -24.32 -5.76 5.33
N GLY A 23 -23.39 -5.09 6.04
CA GLY A 23 -23.02 -5.46 7.40
C GLY A 23 -22.25 -6.78 7.45
N TYR A 24 -21.87 -7.22 8.66
CA TYR A 24 -20.98 -8.37 8.84
C TYR A 24 -21.59 -9.68 8.31
N ASP A 25 -22.78 -10.07 8.78
CA ASP A 25 -23.39 -11.35 8.40
C ASP A 25 -23.78 -11.36 6.91
N GLY A 26 -24.41 -10.28 6.44
CA GLY A 26 -24.84 -10.15 5.05
C GLY A 26 -23.67 -10.16 4.06
N PHE A 27 -22.52 -9.60 4.44
CA PHE A 27 -21.31 -9.67 3.61
C PHE A 27 -20.85 -11.11 3.41
N TRP A 28 -20.81 -11.92 4.46
CA TRP A 28 -20.38 -13.33 4.36
C TRP A 28 -21.38 -14.21 3.61
N GLU A 29 -22.68 -13.96 3.78
CA GLU A 29 -23.72 -14.62 2.98
C GLU A 29 -23.55 -14.29 1.50
N TRP A 30 -23.36 -13.02 1.15
CA TRP A 30 -23.09 -12.58 -0.22
C TRP A 30 -21.79 -13.19 -0.77
N MET A 31 -20.71 -13.21 0.00
CA MET A 31 -19.43 -13.83 -0.38
C MET A 31 -19.57 -15.32 -0.74
N ALA A 32 -20.53 -16.04 -0.14
CA ALA A 32 -20.81 -17.44 -0.48
C ALA A 32 -21.53 -17.60 -1.84
N THR A 33 -22.12 -16.53 -2.39
CA THR A 33 -22.89 -16.57 -3.65
C THR A 33 -22.09 -16.24 -4.91
N ILE A 34 -20.97 -15.53 -4.76
CA ILE A 34 -20.10 -15.14 -5.88
C ILE A 34 -19.18 -16.29 -6.30
N ASP A 35 -18.66 -16.20 -7.53
CA ASP A 35 -17.71 -17.16 -8.06
C ASP A 35 -16.38 -17.17 -7.27
N ASP A 36 -15.69 -18.30 -7.30
CA ASP A 36 -14.48 -18.52 -6.50
C ASP A 36 -13.34 -17.56 -6.89
N ASP A 37 -13.17 -17.27 -8.20
CA ASP A 37 -12.12 -16.36 -8.67
C ASP A 37 -12.33 -14.94 -8.13
N PHE A 38 -13.56 -14.44 -8.18
CA PHE A 38 -13.89 -13.12 -7.62
C PHE A 38 -13.79 -13.10 -6.10
N ARG A 39 -14.19 -14.19 -5.43
CA ARG A 39 -14.04 -14.32 -3.96
C ARG A 39 -12.58 -14.21 -3.54
N GLU A 40 -11.67 -14.90 -4.23
CA GLU A 40 -10.23 -14.82 -3.95
C GLU A 40 -9.68 -13.41 -4.17
N ALA A 41 -10.13 -12.72 -5.23
CA ALA A 41 -9.75 -11.31 -5.47
C ALA A 41 -10.19 -10.39 -4.31
N ILE A 42 -11.41 -10.57 -3.79
CA ILE A 42 -11.91 -9.81 -2.64
C ILE A 42 -11.07 -10.09 -1.39
N ILE A 43 -10.81 -11.37 -1.09
CA ILE A 43 -10.01 -11.76 0.08
C ILE A 43 -8.61 -11.16 -0.02
N SER A 44 -7.98 -11.22 -1.18
CA SER A 44 -6.66 -10.61 -1.42
C SER A 44 -6.68 -9.11 -1.14
N VAL A 45 -7.72 -8.40 -1.60
CA VAL A 45 -7.85 -6.96 -1.36
C VAL A 45 -8.09 -6.64 0.12
N MET A 46 -8.91 -7.42 0.82
CA MET A 46 -9.19 -7.21 2.25
C MET A 46 -7.94 -7.41 3.13
N GLN A 47 -6.98 -8.21 2.66
CA GLN A 47 -5.70 -8.45 3.34
C GLN A 47 -4.64 -7.39 3.04
N ASP A 48 -4.83 -6.58 1.99
CA ASP A 48 -3.89 -5.52 1.61
C ASP A 48 -3.95 -4.36 2.63
N PRO A 49 -2.80 -3.90 3.16
CA PRO A 49 -2.74 -2.74 4.03
C PRO A 49 -3.40 -1.47 3.45
N ALA A 50 -3.44 -1.33 2.12
CA ALA A 50 -4.13 -0.24 1.43
C ALA A 50 -5.65 -0.21 1.69
N PHE A 51 -6.27 -1.36 2.02
CA PHE A 51 -7.69 -1.46 2.34
C PHE A 51 -8.09 -0.62 3.56
N THR A 52 -7.13 -0.38 4.47
CA THR A 52 -7.33 0.37 5.71
C THR A 52 -7.08 1.88 5.57
N LEU A 53 -6.71 2.37 4.39
CA LEU A 53 -6.43 3.79 4.19
C LEU A 53 -7.70 4.63 4.29
N GLU A 54 -7.60 5.72 5.04
CA GLU A 54 -8.63 6.77 5.05
C GLU A 54 -8.60 7.59 3.76
N GLU A 55 -9.69 8.28 3.42
CA GLU A 55 -9.78 9.09 2.19
C GLU A 55 -8.66 10.13 2.07
N HIS A 56 -8.26 10.76 3.18
CA HIS A 56 -7.17 11.75 3.19
C HIS A 56 -5.76 11.13 3.09
N GLN A 57 -5.66 9.79 3.14
CA GLN A 57 -4.43 9.02 3.06
C GLN A 57 -4.25 8.33 1.70
N THR A 58 -5.23 8.38 0.81
CA THR A 58 -5.14 7.77 -0.52
C THR A 58 -4.53 8.73 -1.53
N MET A 59 -3.81 8.17 -2.51
CA MET A 59 -3.41 8.93 -3.69
C MET A 59 -4.63 9.19 -4.60
N PRO A 60 -4.67 10.34 -5.30
CA PRO A 60 -5.73 10.59 -6.27
C PRO A 60 -5.62 9.65 -7.47
N MET A 61 -6.77 9.30 -8.04
CA MET A 61 -6.88 8.47 -9.25
C MET A 61 -6.36 9.21 -10.49
N ASP A 62 -6.53 10.53 -10.54
CA ASP A 62 -6.08 11.34 -11.68
C ASP A 62 -4.54 11.35 -11.83
N ARG A 63 -4.06 11.82 -12.98
CA ARG A 63 -2.61 11.96 -13.20
C ARG A 63 -2.03 13.04 -12.30
N TRP A 64 -1.06 12.65 -11.48
CA TRP A 64 -0.25 13.56 -10.68
C TRP A 64 1.24 13.25 -10.85
N ARG A 65 2.07 14.27 -10.63
CA ARG A 65 3.53 14.14 -10.62
C ARG A 65 4.12 14.21 -9.21
N ILE A 66 3.46 14.95 -8.33
CA ILE A 66 3.87 15.15 -6.95
C ILE A 66 2.64 14.91 -6.08
N LEU A 67 2.75 13.94 -5.17
CA LEU A 67 1.77 13.71 -4.12
C LEU A 67 2.30 14.32 -2.83
N PHE A 68 1.48 15.16 -2.20
CA PHE A 68 1.82 15.79 -0.93
C PHE A 68 0.69 15.58 0.06
N PHE A 69 1.00 14.92 1.17
CA PHE A 69 0.06 14.77 2.26
C PHE A 69 0.32 15.78 3.39
N ARG A 70 -0.63 16.69 3.60
CA ARG A 70 -0.59 17.64 4.71
C ARG A 70 -1.34 17.10 5.92
N MET A 71 -0.60 16.50 6.85
CA MET A 71 -1.18 15.73 7.96
C MET A 71 -0.66 16.17 9.34
N GLY A 72 -1.53 16.13 10.36
CA GLY A 72 -1.20 16.36 11.77
C GLY A 72 -0.56 15.15 12.47
N ARG A 73 -0.04 15.31 13.69
CA ARG A 73 0.51 14.17 14.47
C ARG A 73 -0.58 13.12 14.71
N GLY A 74 -0.24 11.85 14.55
CA GLY A 74 -1.20 10.74 14.74
C GLY A 74 -2.12 10.45 13.55
N ALA A 75 -2.13 11.28 12.50
CA ALA A 75 -2.96 11.07 11.31
C ALA A 75 -2.51 9.91 10.39
N GLY A 76 -1.62 9.03 10.84
CA GLY A 76 -1.17 7.88 10.03
C GLY A 76 -0.26 8.24 8.85
N LYS A 77 0.59 9.26 8.98
CA LYS A 77 1.47 9.72 7.89
C LYS A 77 2.33 8.64 7.23
N THR A 78 2.97 7.84 8.07
CA THR A 78 3.88 6.78 7.62
C THR A 78 3.11 5.66 6.94
N HIS A 79 1.95 5.28 7.51
CA HIS A 79 1.05 4.27 6.93
C HIS A 79 0.57 4.67 5.54
N ALA A 80 0.09 5.91 5.40
CA ALA A 80 -0.32 6.49 4.12
C ALA A 80 0.82 6.45 3.10
N ALA A 81 2.00 6.96 3.47
CA ALA A 81 3.14 6.99 2.55
C ALA A 81 3.58 5.57 2.14
N ALA A 82 3.67 4.64 3.08
CA ALA A 82 4.17 3.30 2.82
C ALA A 82 3.21 2.46 1.99
N ALA A 83 1.92 2.43 2.33
CA ALA A 83 0.91 1.67 1.59
C ALA A 83 0.75 2.17 0.15
N ASN A 84 0.68 3.50 -0.08
CA ASN A 84 0.63 4.03 -1.45
C ASN A 84 1.94 3.74 -2.21
N THR A 85 3.10 3.80 -1.55
CA THR A 85 4.38 3.46 -2.21
C THR A 85 4.42 1.99 -2.65
N ASN A 86 3.91 1.08 -1.83
CA ASN A 86 3.81 -0.34 -2.19
C ASN A 86 2.89 -0.57 -3.40
N LEU A 87 1.76 0.14 -3.48
CA LEU A 87 0.89 0.11 -4.67
C LEU A 87 1.62 0.63 -5.92
N LEU A 88 2.34 1.75 -5.81
CA LEU A 88 3.09 2.31 -6.92
C LEU A 88 4.21 1.38 -7.39
N ALA A 89 4.95 0.78 -6.45
CA ALA A 89 6.01 -0.18 -6.74
C ALA A 89 5.45 -1.42 -7.45
N LYS A 90 4.31 -1.95 -7.00
CA LYS A 90 3.67 -3.13 -7.60
C LYS A 90 3.13 -2.85 -9.01
N TYR A 91 2.33 -1.79 -9.16
CA TYR A 91 1.51 -1.60 -10.37
C TYR A 91 2.09 -0.65 -11.43
N LEU A 92 2.89 0.34 -11.02
CA LEU A 92 3.41 1.36 -11.93
C LEU A 92 4.91 1.24 -12.18
N TYR A 93 5.66 0.81 -11.16
CA TYR A 93 7.11 0.77 -11.19
C TYR A 93 7.68 -0.58 -10.71
N PRO A 94 7.25 -1.73 -11.28
CA PRO A 94 7.78 -3.02 -10.90
C PRO A 94 9.29 -3.07 -11.17
N GLY A 95 10.07 -3.43 -10.14
CA GLY A 95 11.54 -3.40 -10.19
C GLY A 95 12.17 -2.00 -10.25
N GLY A 96 11.37 -0.95 -10.01
CA GLY A 96 11.81 0.44 -9.99
C GLY A 96 12.70 0.79 -8.79
N TYR A 97 13.29 1.97 -8.84
CA TYR A 97 14.10 2.52 -7.75
C TYR A 97 13.42 3.73 -7.12
N GLY A 98 13.38 3.74 -5.79
CA GLY A 98 12.90 4.86 -4.98
C GLY A 98 13.99 5.40 -4.06
N ILE A 99 13.82 6.64 -3.60
CA ILE A 99 14.71 7.26 -2.62
C ILE A 99 13.88 7.66 -1.41
N LEU A 100 14.30 7.22 -0.23
CA LEU A 100 13.72 7.66 1.05
C LEU A 100 14.63 8.71 1.68
N VAL A 101 14.03 9.82 2.10
CA VAL A 101 14.75 10.93 2.69
C VAL A 101 14.14 11.23 4.05
N GLY A 102 14.99 11.28 5.07
CA GLY A 102 14.62 11.63 6.44
C GLY A 102 15.78 12.31 7.17
N PRO A 103 15.57 12.77 8.41
CA PRO A 103 16.58 13.50 9.18
C PRO A 103 17.87 12.72 9.41
N THR A 104 17.79 11.39 9.58
CA THR A 104 18.94 10.49 9.74
C THR A 104 18.66 9.15 9.06
N VAL A 105 19.71 8.41 8.73
CA VAL A 105 19.60 7.03 8.21
C VAL A 105 18.85 6.13 9.20
N GLN A 106 19.12 6.27 10.49
CA GLN A 106 18.42 5.54 11.55
C GLN A 106 16.92 5.85 11.55
N HIS A 107 16.54 7.12 11.40
CA HIS A 107 15.13 7.49 11.34
C HIS A 107 14.43 6.89 10.11
N VAL A 108 15.06 6.96 8.93
CA VAL A 108 14.53 6.33 7.71
C VAL A 108 14.33 4.83 7.93
N ARG A 109 15.34 4.14 8.47
CA ARG A 109 15.28 2.71 8.73
C ARG A 109 14.17 2.35 9.73
N GLU A 110 14.22 2.91 10.93
CA GLU A 110 13.35 2.51 12.05
C GLU A 110 11.90 2.97 11.87
N THR A 111 11.66 4.04 11.11
CA THR A 111 10.31 4.59 10.91
C THR A 111 9.73 4.22 9.55
N MET A 112 10.48 4.46 8.47
CA MET A 112 9.93 4.36 7.10
C MET A 112 10.06 2.96 6.52
N ILE A 113 11.09 2.19 6.91
CA ILE A 113 11.37 0.87 6.34
C ILE A 113 10.86 -0.25 7.27
N GLU A 114 11.49 -0.40 8.44
CA GLU A 114 11.26 -1.48 9.41
C GLU A 114 10.18 -1.11 10.45
N GLY A 115 9.74 0.14 10.46
CA GLY A 115 8.73 0.61 11.40
C GLY A 115 7.40 -0.12 11.25
N LYS A 116 6.58 -0.09 12.32
CA LYS A 116 5.25 -0.77 12.34
C LYS A 116 4.29 -0.35 11.23
N SER A 117 4.48 0.85 10.67
CA SER A 117 3.73 1.38 9.53
C SER A 117 4.65 1.67 8.34
N GLY A 118 5.87 1.11 8.34
CA GLY A 118 6.86 1.27 7.30
C GLY A 118 6.61 0.34 6.12
N LEU A 119 7.45 0.45 5.10
CA LEU A 119 7.30 -0.24 3.82
C LEU A 119 7.19 -1.76 3.97
N ILE A 120 8.02 -2.37 4.82
CA ILE A 120 8.03 -3.83 5.00
C ILE A 120 6.75 -4.29 5.69
N ALA A 121 6.34 -3.60 6.76
CA ALA A 121 5.16 -3.96 7.54
C ALA A 121 3.83 -3.74 6.79
N THR A 122 3.85 -2.87 5.77
CA THR A 122 2.67 -2.52 4.96
C THR A 122 2.76 -3.04 3.53
N ALA A 123 3.70 -3.94 3.25
CA ALA A 123 3.81 -4.55 1.94
C ALA A 123 2.76 -5.66 1.77
N PRO A 124 2.16 -5.78 0.57
CA PRO A 124 1.32 -6.93 0.28
C PRO A 124 2.17 -8.21 0.28
N ALA A 125 1.56 -9.34 0.63
CA ALA A 125 2.27 -10.60 0.88
C ALA A 125 3.08 -11.10 -0.35
N ASP A 126 2.69 -10.70 -1.55
CA ASP A 126 3.31 -11.07 -2.82
C ASP A 126 4.40 -10.09 -3.29
N CYS A 127 4.66 -9.01 -2.57
CA CYS A 127 5.61 -7.97 -2.96
C CYS A 127 6.28 -7.33 -1.72
N ILE A 128 6.84 -8.16 -0.83
CA ILE A 128 7.52 -7.70 0.38
C ILE A 128 8.96 -7.25 0.04
N PRO A 129 9.32 -5.96 0.24
CA PRO A 129 10.64 -5.47 -0.11
C PRO A 129 11.71 -5.98 0.88
N GLU A 130 12.87 -6.35 0.35
CA GLU A 130 14.04 -6.68 1.18
C GLU A 130 14.89 -5.43 1.46
N TYR A 131 15.12 -5.10 2.73
CA TYR A 131 16.04 -4.03 3.11
C TYR A 131 17.49 -4.52 3.18
N ARG A 132 18.35 -4.01 2.29
CA ARG A 132 19.79 -4.28 2.30
C ARG A 132 20.58 -2.99 2.62
N PRO A 133 21.06 -2.81 3.86
CA PRO A 133 21.94 -1.68 4.17
C PRO A 133 23.26 -1.87 3.43
N LEU A 134 23.62 -0.92 2.57
CA LEU A 134 24.91 -0.96 1.90
C LEU A 134 25.97 -0.41 2.84
N ILE A 135 26.62 -1.33 3.53
CA ILE A 135 27.91 -1.10 4.17
C ILE A 135 28.98 -1.14 3.06
N CYS A 136 28.99 -0.14 2.15
CA CYS A 136 30.14 0.09 1.25
C CYS A 136 30.08 1.49 0.60
N PRO A 137 31.17 2.27 0.53
CA PRO A 137 31.14 3.70 0.11
C PRO A 137 30.83 3.95 -1.38
N HIS A 138 30.46 2.91 -2.14
CA HIS A 138 30.38 2.97 -3.61
C HIS A 138 29.12 2.32 -4.18
N ARG A 139 28.06 2.08 -3.38
CA ARG A 139 26.86 1.40 -3.88
C ARG A 139 25.61 1.93 -3.13
N VAL A 140 24.53 2.21 -3.86
CA VAL A 140 23.30 2.92 -3.41
C VAL A 140 22.25 1.95 -2.86
N ASP A 141 21.74 2.19 -1.65
CA ASP A 141 20.84 1.28 -0.90
C ASP A 141 19.69 0.80 -1.79
N ARG A 142 19.48 -0.52 -1.85
CA ARG A 142 18.44 -1.12 -2.69
C ARG A 142 17.35 -1.73 -1.81
N LEU A 143 16.12 -1.35 -2.09
CA LEU A 143 14.94 -2.16 -1.82
C LEU A 143 14.66 -2.93 -3.12
N VAL A 144 14.54 -4.25 -3.04
CA VAL A 144 14.18 -5.12 -4.17
C VAL A 144 12.86 -5.79 -3.81
N CYS A 145 11.88 -5.68 -4.72
CA CYS A 145 10.64 -6.43 -4.71
C CYS A 145 10.82 -7.68 -5.57
#